data_AF-A0A7V4H0N7-F1
#
_entry.id   AF-A0A7V4H0N7-F1
#
_cell.length_a   1.000
_cell.length_b   1.000
_cell.length_c   1.000
_cell.angle_alpha   90.00
_cell.angle_beta   90.00
_cell.angle_gamma   90.00
#
_symmetry.space_group_name_H-M   'P 1'
#
loop_
_entity.id
_entity.type
_entity.pdbx_description
1 polymer ?
#
loop_
_entity_poly.entity_id
_entity_poly.type
_entity_poly.pdbx_seq_one_letter_code
_entity_poly.pdbx_strand_id
1 'polypeptide(L)' 'MKAGDLELLARALAALGCPPGRCAEMAAQLDRRARQLAARRGRTYAEALAHLLALMRQGWAARR' A
#
# COMPACT_ATOMS: atom_id res chain seq x y z
N MET A 1 -0.13 10.42 -8.53
CA MET A 1 -1.37 10.22 -7.74
C MET A 1 -1.74 11.55 -7.16
N LYS A 2 -3.04 11.84 -7.02
CA LYS A 2 -3.50 13.03 -6.30
C LYS A 2 -3.41 12.77 -4.80
N ALA A 3 -3.32 13.82 -3.99
CA ALA A 3 -3.26 13.69 -2.53
C ALA A 3 -4.41 12.84 -1.95
N GLY A 4 -5.60 12.91 -2.55
CA GLY A 4 -6.76 12.10 -2.15
C GLY A 4 -6.60 10.59 -2.36
N ASP A 5 -5.76 10.15 -3.29
CA ASP A 5 -5.50 8.72 -3.50
C ASP A 5 -4.67 8.13 -2.34
N LEU A 6 -3.78 8.94 -1.75
CA LEU A 6 -2.97 8.53 -0.59
C LEU A 6 -3.81 8.43 0.68
N GLU A 7 -4.78 9.32 0.87
CA GLU A 7 -5.75 9.21 1.98
C GLU A 7 -6.61 7.96 1.86
N LEU A 8 -7.08 7.64 0.65
CA LEU A 8 -7.85 6.42 0.42
C LEU A 8 -7.01 5.17 0.75
N LEU A 9 -5.74 5.18 0.35
CA LEU A 9 -4.80 4.11 0.63
C LEU A 9 -4.50 3.99 2.14
N ALA A 10 -4.35 5.12 2.84
CA ALA A 10 -4.16 5.14 4.28
C ALA A 10 -5.38 4.57 5.03
N ARG A 11 -6.60 4.90 4.59
CA ARG A 11 -7.84 4.31 5.14
C ARG A 11 -7.92 2.81 4.89
N ALA A 12 -7.55 2.35 3.69
CA ALA A 12 -7.47 0.92 3.38
C ALA A 12 -6.44 0.21 4.26
N LEU A 13 -5.27 0.81 4.50
CA LEU A 13 -4.25 0.27 5.40
C LEU A 13 -4.75 0.19 6.85
N ALA A 14 -5.49 1.18 7.33
CA ALA A 14 -6.10 1.15 8.66
C ALA A 14 -7.08 -0.02 8.80
N ALA A 15 -7.93 -0.25 7.79
CA ALA A 15 -8.86 -1.38 7.76
C ALA A 15 -8.15 -2.75 7.71
N LEU A 16 -6.92 -2.80 7.19
CA LEU A 16 -6.07 -3.99 7.17
C LEU A 16 -5.29 -4.23 8.48
N GLY A 17 -5.44 -3.34 9.48
CA GLY A 17 -4.77 -3.44 10.77
C GLY A 17 -3.49 -2.60 10.91
N CYS A 18 -3.21 -1.69 9.97
CA CYS A 18 -2.11 -0.75 10.11
C CYS A 18 -2.42 0.27 11.23
N PRO A 19 -1.45 0.59 12.11
CA PRO A 19 -1.64 1.60 13.14
C PRO A 19 -1.96 2.97 12.52
N PRO A 20 -2.98 3.70 13.01
CA PRO A 20 -3.45 4.95 12.38
C PRO A 20 -2.36 6.01 12.25
N GLY A 21 -1.43 6.09 13.19
CA GLY A 21 -0.28 7.02 13.13
C GLY A 21 0.77 6.67 12.06
N ARG A 22 0.74 5.45 11.50
CA ARG A 22 1.65 5.02 10.42
C ARG A 22 0.96 4.92 9.06
N CYS A 23 -0.37 4.94 9.00
CA CYS A 23 -1.12 4.73 7.75
C CYS A 23 -0.72 5.71 6.64
N ALA A 24 -0.56 7.00 6.94
CA ALA A 24 -0.20 8.02 5.96
C ALA A 24 1.23 7.83 5.41
N GLU A 25 2.20 7.58 6.28
CA GLU A 25 3.58 7.30 5.88
C GLU A 25 3.67 6.02 5.05
N MET A 26 2.98 4.97 5.50
CA MET A 26 2.93 3.67 4.85
C MET A 26 2.26 3.76 3.47
N ALA A 27 1.20 4.57 3.33
CA ALA A 27 0.56 4.85 2.05
C ALA A 27 1.54 5.48 1.05
N ALA A 28 2.30 6.50 1.48
CA ALA A 28 3.31 7.14 0.64
C ALA A 28 4.48 6.20 0.27
N GLN A 29 4.84 5.27 1.15
CA GLN A 29 5.83 4.23 0.83
C GLN A 29 5.29 3.19 -0.16
N LEU A 30 4.05 2.72 0.03
CA LEU A 30 3.41 1.77 -0.88
C LEU A 30 3.24 2.35 -2.28
N ASP A 31 2.78 3.60 -2.42
CA ASP A 31 2.65 4.25 -3.74
C ASP A 31 3.98 4.28 -4.48
N ARG A 32 5.06 4.71 -3.80
CA ARG A 32 6.40 4.74 -4.39
C ARG A 32 6.87 3.36 -4.83
N ARG A 33 6.68 2.33 -4.00
CA ARG A 33 7.01 0.95 -4.37
C ARG A 33 6.14 0.42 -5.51
N ALA A 34 4.85 0.72 -5.53
CA ALA A 34 3.94 0.31 -6.59
C ALA A 34 4.37 0.89 -7.94
N ARG A 35 4.74 2.18 -7.99
CA ARG A 35 5.30 2.82 -9.18
C ARG A 35 6.60 2.18 -9.64
N GLN A 36 7.53 1.93 -8.71
CA GLN A 36 8.79 1.27 -9.05
C GLN A 36 8.58 -0.16 -9.53
N LEU A 37 7.66 -0.90 -8.92
CA LEU A 37 7.36 -2.28 -9.30
C LEU A 37 6.67 -2.34 -10.66
N ALA A 38 5.74 -1.41 -10.93
CA ALA A 38 5.12 -1.25 -12.24
C ALA A 38 6.16 -0.98 -13.32
N ALA A 39 7.06 -0.02 -13.08
CA ALA A 39 8.13 0.32 -14.01
C ALA A 39 9.14 -0.83 -14.22
N ARG A 40 9.51 -1.57 -13.17
CA ARG A 40 10.52 -2.63 -13.23
C ARG A 40 10.01 -3.96 -13.76
N ARG A 41 8.73 -4.30 -13.51
CA ARG A 41 8.15 -5.59 -13.88
C ARG A 41 7.14 -5.50 -15.02
N GLY A 42 6.99 -4.33 -15.64
CA GLY A 42 6.03 -4.11 -16.73
C GLY A 42 4.58 -4.33 -16.31
N ARG A 43 4.28 -4.22 -15.02
CA ARG A 43 2.92 -4.37 -14.48
C ARG A 43 2.22 -3.02 -14.43
N THR A 44 0.90 -3.04 -14.39
CA THR A 44 0.15 -1.82 -14.10
C THR A 44 0.34 -1.40 -12.65
N TYR A 45 0.17 -0.11 -12.38
CA TYR A 45 0.19 0.42 -11.01
C TYR A 45 -0.81 -0.31 -10.10
N ALA A 46 -2.02 -0.59 -10.60
CA ALA A 46 -3.07 -1.24 -9.84
C ALA A 46 -2.67 -2.68 -9.42
N GLU A 47 -2.09 -3.46 -10.32
CA GLU A 47 -1.61 -4.81 -10.01
C GLU A 47 -0.45 -4.79 -9.01
N ALA A 48 0.48 -3.85 -9.20
CA ALA A 48 1.61 -3.68 -8.28
C ALA A 48 1.13 -3.29 -6.88
N LEU A 49 0.17 -2.36 -6.78
CA LEU A 49 -0.39 -1.91 -5.51
C LEU A 49 -1.20 -3.01 -4.83
N ALA A 50 -2.06 -3.73 -5.57
CA ALA A 50 -2.84 -4.84 -5.05
C ALA A 50 -1.92 -5.94 -4.49
N HIS A 51 -0.82 -6.24 -5.18
CA HIS A 51 0.18 -7.18 -4.71
C HIS A 51 0.84 -6.74 -3.40
N LEU A 52 1.23 -5.45 -3.29
CA LEU A 52 1.81 -4.89 -2.08
C LEU A 52 0.82 -4.90 -0.91
N LEU A 53 -0.46 -4.56 -1.13
CA LEU A 53 -1.50 -4.62 -0.09
C LEU A 53 -1.73 -6.06 0.40
N ALA A 54 -1.72 -7.04 -0.51
CA ALA A 54 -1.83 -8.45 -0.14
C ALA A 54 -0.65 -8.91 0.73
N LEU A 55 0.58 -8.49 0.40
CA LEU A 55 1.77 -8.76 1.21
C LEU A 55 1.69 -8.11 2.60
N MET A 56 1.27 -6.84 2.67
CA MET A 56 1.09 -6.16 3.95
C MET A 56 0.06 -6.90 4.82
N ARG A 57 -1.09 -7.28 4.25
CA ARG A 57 -2.12 -8.05 4.97
C ARG A 57 -1.57 -9.34 5.57
N GLN A 58 -0.69 -10.05 4.85
CA GLN A 58 -0.01 -11.23 5.37
C GLN A 58 0.97 -10.89 6.51
N GLY A 59 1.74 -9.80 6.38
CA GLY A 59 2.68 -9.35 7.42
C GLY A 59 1.99 -8.95 8.73
N TRP A 60 0.81 -8.32 8.65
CA TRP A 60 -0.01 -8.01 9.83
C TRP A 60 -0.73 -9.24 10.38
N ALA A 61 -1.21 -10.13 9.50
CA ALA A 61 -1.87 -11.38 9.91
C ALA A 61 -0.89 -12.38 10.55
N ALA A 62 0.39 -12.37 10.15
CA ALA A 62 1.44 -13.22 10.70
C ALA A 62 1.95 -12.74 12.08
N ARG A 63 1.55 -11.54 12.52
CA ARG A 63 1.81 -11.03 13.88
C ARG A 63 0.54 -11.17 14.72
N ARG A 64 0.01 -12.39 14.78
CA ARG A 64 -1.04 -12.79 15.71
C ARG A 64 -0.60 -14.04 16.46
#